data_AF-A0A9D6LKS6-F1
#
_entry.id   AF-A0A9D6LKS6-F1
#
_cell.length_a   1.000
_cell.length_b   1.000
_cell.length_c   1.000
_cell.angle_alpha   90.00
_cell.angle_beta   90.00
_cell.angle_gamma   90.00
#
_symmetry.space_group_name_H-M   'P 1'
#
loop_
_entity.id
_entity.type
_entity.pdbx_description
1 polymer ?
#
loop_
_entity_poly.entity_id
_entity_poly.type
_entity_poly.pdbx_seq_one_letter_code
_entity_poly.pdbx_strand_id
1 'polypeptide(L)'
;MVSEIWKVGFYKPTEREGCRPMSRMPFSFDPRTPYPPSRESPLARFKRFLVGHPLRSIQANEERVSVLVGLGAFASDAISSVAYATEEMLLVLFGVGAAALTFGAPITIVIVMLLLIVLTSYYQTVHAYPAGGGAYNVARENLGLHPALIAAAALVVDYVLTVAVSVAAGVAAIVSAFPTLYEHRVVLALVFVLLITLGNLRGVREAGYYFSLPTYFFILSVVWVIGNGVVGLIQHG
;
A
#
# COMPACT_ATOMS: atom_id res chain seq x y z
N MET A 1 -3.49 -1.13 4.17
CA MET A 1 -4.26 -0.26 3.25
C MET A 1 -4.42 -0.90 1.86
N VAL A 2 -3.45 -1.70 1.39
CA VAL A 2 -3.50 -2.40 0.09
C VAL A 2 -4.38 -3.66 0.09
N SER A 3 -4.54 -4.35 1.23
CA SER A 3 -5.37 -5.58 1.32
C SER A 3 -6.88 -5.36 1.17
N GLU A 4 -7.37 -4.15 1.45
CA GLU A 4 -8.80 -3.80 1.29
C GLU A 4 -9.15 -3.44 -0.17
N ILE A 5 -8.16 -3.10 -1.00
CA ILE A 5 -8.37 -2.68 -2.40
C ILE A 5 -8.50 -3.90 -3.32
N TRP A 6 -7.83 -5.02 -2.99
CA TRP A 6 -7.95 -6.26 -3.76
C TRP A 6 -9.33 -6.92 -3.68
N LYS A 7 -10.14 -6.61 -2.66
CA LYS A 7 -11.55 -7.04 -2.58
C LYS A 7 -12.45 -6.35 -3.61
N VAL A 8 -12.03 -5.20 -4.13
CA VAL A 8 -12.89 -4.33 -4.98
C VAL A 8 -12.72 -4.63 -6.47
N GLY A 9 -11.64 -5.32 -6.87
CA GLY A 9 -11.24 -5.46 -8.28
C GLY A 9 -12.04 -6.48 -9.10
N PHE A 10 -12.42 -7.64 -8.55
CA PHE A 10 -12.90 -8.76 -9.39
C PHE A 10 -13.89 -9.71 -8.70
N TYR A 11 -14.92 -9.17 -8.03
CA TYR A 11 -16.03 -10.02 -7.56
C TYR A 11 -17.01 -10.30 -8.71
N LYS A 12 -16.94 -11.50 -9.30
CA LYS A 12 -18.07 -12.09 -10.03
C LYS A 12 -18.96 -12.81 -9.00
N PRO A 13 -20.28 -12.54 -8.96
CA PRO A 13 -21.16 -13.27 -8.06
C PRO A 13 -21.23 -14.73 -8.52
N THR A 14 -20.75 -15.65 -7.67
CA THR A 14 -21.10 -17.07 -7.80
C THR A 14 -22.56 -17.23 -7.41
N GLU A 15 -23.35 -17.64 -8.39
CA GLU A 15 -24.73 -18.01 -8.21
C GLU A 15 -24.80 -19.31 -7.38
N ARG A 16 -25.77 -19.35 -6.45
CA ARG A 16 -26.40 -20.51 -5.78
C ARG A 16 -25.81 -20.96 -4.44
N GLU A 17 -26.63 -20.84 -3.40
CA GLU A 17 -27.31 -21.99 -2.77
C GLU A 17 -28.39 -21.52 -1.79
N GLY A 18 -29.48 -22.30 -1.70
CA GLY A 18 -30.78 -21.89 -1.18
C GLY A 18 -30.78 -21.42 0.28
N CYS A 19 -31.39 -20.27 0.50
CA CYS A 19 -31.76 -19.78 1.82
C CYS A 19 -32.81 -20.73 2.41
N ARG A 20 -32.40 -21.61 3.33
CA ARG A 20 -33.34 -22.36 4.17
C ARG A 20 -33.98 -21.37 5.15
N PRO A 21 -35.31 -21.39 5.38
CA PRO A 21 -35.95 -20.47 6.31
C PRO A 21 -35.45 -20.77 7.73
N MET A 22 -34.64 -19.85 8.27
CA MET A 22 -34.18 -19.87 9.65
C MET A 22 -35.40 -19.60 10.54
N SER A 23 -35.78 -20.62 11.29
CA SER A 23 -36.91 -20.62 12.22
C SER A 23 -36.80 -19.51 13.25
N ARG A 24 -37.81 -18.62 13.24
CA ARG A 24 -38.31 -17.74 14.31
C ARG A 24 -37.37 -17.51 15.52
N MET A 25 -36.64 -16.40 15.51
CA MET A 25 -36.23 -15.72 16.75
C MET A 25 -37.38 -14.81 17.23
N PRO A 26 -37.67 -14.68 18.54
CA PRO A 26 -38.82 -13.93 19.05
C PRO A 26 -38.59 -12.41 19.10
N PHE A 27 -37.63 -11.87 18.35
CA PHE A 27 -37.33 -10.44 18.35
C PHE A 27 -37.87 -9.79 17.08
N SER A 28 -39.06 -9.20 17.18
CA SER A 28 -39.62 -8.34 16.14
C SER A 28 -38.79 -7.06 16.11
N PHE A 29 -37.83 -6.99 15.19
CA PHE A 29 -37.05 -5.78 14.97
C PHE A 29 -37.94 -4.77 14.24
N ASP A 30 -38.45 -3.76 14.96
CA ASP A 30 -39.22 -2.67 14.36
C ASP A 30 -38.25 -1.59 13.82
N PRO A 31 -38.08 -1.46 12.49
CA PRO A 31 -37.15 -0.52 11.88
C PRO A 31 -37.58 0.95 12.02
N ARG A 32 -38.75 1.26 12.60
CA ARG A 32 -39.26 2.63 12.79
C ARG A 32 -39.01 3.19 14.18
N THR A 33 -38.45 2.41 15.10
CA THR A 33 -38.13 2.92 16.45
C THR A 33 -36.87 3.78 16.41
N PRO A 34 -36.92 5.07 16.79
CA PRO A 34 -35.73 5.87 16.97
C PRO A 34 -34.88 5.21 18.07
N TYR A 35 -33.62 4.90 17.76
CA TYR A 35 -32.69 4.38 18.76
C TYR A 35 -32.65 5.38 19.93
N PRO A 36 -32.80 4.94 21.19
CA PRO A 36 -32.71 5.85 22.33
C PRO A 36 -31.33 6.53 22.29
N PRO A 37 -31.22 7.84 22.56
CA PRO A 37 -29.95 8.53 22.54
C PRO A 37 -29.06 7.92 23.61
N SER A 38 -28.13 7.06 23.21
CA SER A 38 -27.12 6.51 24.09
C SER A 38 -26.34 7.68 24.68
N ARG A 39 -26.27 7.80 26.01
CA ARG A 39 -25.35 8.74 26.67
C ARG A 39 -23.94 8.44 26.16
N GLU A 40 -23.46 9.23 25.19
CA GLU A 40 -22.13 9.01 24.63
C GLU A 40 -21.10 9.33 25.71
N SER A 41 -20.34 8.32 26.11
CA SER A 41 -19.21 8.53 27.03
C SER A 41 -18.23 9.53 26.40
N PRO A 42 -17.50 10.33 27.18
CA PRO A 42 -16.46 11.24 26.66
C PRO A 42 -15.47 10.49 25.75
N LEU A 43 -15.20 9.22 26.07
CA LEU A 43 -14.41 8.28 25.28
C LEU A 43 -15.06 7.94 23.93
N ALA A 44 -16.38 7.75 23.87
CA ALA A 44 -17.09 7.53 22.60
C ALA A 44 -17.06 8.78 21.70
N ARG A 45 -17.15 9.97 22.30
CA ARG A 45 -17.06 11.25 21.58
C ARG A 45 -15.64 11.53 21.09
N PHE A 46 -14.63 11.26 21.91
CA PHE A 46 -13.21 11.32 21.51
C PHE A 46 -12.89 10.29 20.43
N LYS A 47 -13.37 9.05 20.59
CA LYS A 47 -13.26 7.99 19.57
C LYS A 47 -13.95 8.40 18.26
N ARG A 48 -15.13 9.03 18.28
CA ARG A 48 -15.77 9.57 17.07
C ARG A 48 -15.02 10.76 16.47
N PHE A 49 -14.40 11.61 17.27
CA PHE A 49 -13.56 12.70 16.78
C PHE A 49 -12.26 12.21 16.14
N LEU A 50 -11.70 11.11 16.66
CA LEU A 50 -10.45 10.51 16.19
C LEU A 50 -10.67 9.55 15.00
N VAL A 51 -11.72 8.73 15.04
CA VAL A 51 -12.02 7.63 14.08
C VAL A 51 -13.09 8.01 13.06
N GLY A 52 -13.81 9.12 13.25
CA GLY A 52 -14.90 9.52 12.35
C GLY A 52 -16.19 8.73 12.56
N HIS A 53 -17.21 9.02 11.74
CA HIS A 53 -18.50 8.32 11.80
C HIS A 53 -18.36 6.91 11.21
N PRO A 54 -19.02 5.88 11.78
CA PRO A 54 -19.03 4.55 11.21
C PRO A 54 -19.65 4.60 9.79
N LEU A 55 -18.84 4.31 8.78
CA LEU A 55 -19.32 4.22 7.40
C LEU A 55 -20.22 2.98 7.29
N ARG A 56 -21.50 3.18 6.93
CA ARG A 56 -22.43 2.09 6.60
C ARG A 56 -21.81 1.24 5.48
N SER A 57 -21.58 -0.03 5.78
CA SER A 57 -20.95 -1.04 4.92
C SER A 57 -21.80 -1.48 3.72
N ILE A 58 -22.87 -0.76 3.36
CA ILE A 58 -23.81 -1.16 2.30
C ILE A 58 -23.60 -0.36 0.99
N GLN A 59 -22.97 0.81 1.01
CA GLN A 59 -22.69 1.62 -0.19
C GLN A 59 -21.22 1.60 -0.66
N ALA A 60 -20.37 0.81 -0.01
CA ALA A 60 -18.97 0.61 -0.45
C ALA A 60 -18.83 -0.26 -1.72
N ASN A 61 -19.93 -0.85 -2.20
CA ASN A 61 -19.94 -1.90 -3.22
C ASN A 61 -20.09 -1.40 -4.66
N GLU A 62 -20.36 -0.12 -4.91
CA GLU A 62 -20.64 0.39 -6.26
C GLU A 62 -19.57 1.32 -6.84
N GLU A 63 -18.62 1.81 -6.04
CA GLU A 63 -17.59 2.72 -6.54
C GLU A 63 -16.35 1.94 -6.97
N ARG A 64 -16.39 1.49 -8.24
CA ARG A 64 -15.23 0.98 -8.94
C ARG A 64 -14.19 2.10 -9.03
N VAL A 65 -13.07 1.94 -8.34
CA VAL A 65 -11.91 2.82 -8.48
C VAL A 65 -11.47 2.77 -9.96
N SER A 66 -11.39 3.93 -10.61
CA SER A 66 -10.99 4.01 -12.02
C SER A 66 -9.57 3.43 -12.20
N VAL A 67 -9.31 2.82 -13.36
CA VAL A 67 -8.01 2.17 -13.66
C VAL A 67 -6.84 3.12 -13.41
N LEU A 68 -7.02 4.42 -13.68
CA LEU A 68 -6.00 5.45 -13.44
C LEU A 68 -5.69 5.65 -11.95
N VAL A 69 -6.74 5.74 -11.11
CA VAL A 69 -6.57 5.90 -9.65
C VAL A 69 -6.02 4.62 -9.03
N GLY A 70 -6.49 3.45 -9.50
CA GLY A 70 -5.95 2.16 -9.10
C GLY A 70 -4.47 2.03 -9.45
N LEU A 71 -4.10 2.33 -10.70
CA LEU A 71 -2.71 2.28 -11.15
C LEU A 71 -1.82 3.22 -10.34
N GLY A 72 -2.23 4.46 -10.10
CA GLY A 72 -1.45 5.41 -9.28
C GLY A 72 -1.24 4.93 -7.85
N ALA A 73 -2.27 4.38 -7.22
CA ALA A 73 -2.19 3.85 -5.86
C ALA A 73 -1.29 2.60 -5.76
N PHE A 74 -1.38 1.67 -6.72
CA PHE A 74 -0.53 0.46 -6.72
C PHE A 74 0.90 0.75 -7.17
N ALA A 75 1.10 1.66 -8.13
CA ALA A 75 2.42 2.06 -8.58
C ALA A 75 3.17 2.81 -7.49
N SER A 76 2.48 3.55 -6.61
CA SER A 76 3.12 4.29 -5.51
C SER A 76 3.99 3.42 -4.61
N ASP A 77 3.59 2.17 -4.37
CA ASP A 77 4.33 1.26 -3.49
C ASP A 77 5.66 0.83 -4.15
N ALA A 78 5.59 0.43 -5.42
CA ALA A 78 6.76 0.10 -6.22
C ALA A 78 7.67 1.32 -6.41
N ILE A 79 7.10 2.50 -6.66
CA ILE A 79 7.84 3.75 -6.82
C ILE A 79 8.56 4.14 -5.53
N SER A 80 7.89 4.01 -4.37
CA SER A 80 8.50 4.26 -3.06
C SER A 80 9.72 3.37 -2.83
N SER A 81 9.65 2.10 -3.22
CA SER A 81 10.78 1.16 -3.09
C SER A 81 12.02 1.60 -3.87
N VAL A 82 11.85 2.10 -5.09
CA VAL A 82 12.96 2.57 -5.94
C VAL A 82 13.59 3.85 -5.38
N ALA A 83 12.79 4.70 -4.74
CA ALA A 83 13.25 5.98 -4.20
C ALA A 83 14.29 5.81 -3.07
N TYR A 84 14.17 4.79 -2.22
CA TYR A 84 15.16 4.52 -1.16
C TYR A 84 16.17 3.43 -1.53
N ALA A 85 15.79 2.43 -2.33
CA ALA A 85 16.65 1.26 -2.57
C ALA A 85 17.92 1.61 -3.34
N THR A 86 17.87 2.60 -4.23
CA THR A 86 19.02 3.02 -5.04
C THR A 86 20.12 3.66 -4.19
N GLU A 87 19.75 4.56 -3.28
CA GLU A 87 20.68 5.20 -2.35
C GLU A 87 21.29 4.20 -1.37
N GLU A 88 20.45 3.38 -0.74
CA GLU A 88 20.91 2.36 0.21
C GLU A 88 21.88 1.35 -0.44
N MET A 89 21.59 0.93 -1.67
CA MET A 89 22.50 0.07 -2.44
C MET A 89 23.88 0.74 -2.61
N LEU A 90 23.92 2.02 -3.00
CA LEU A 90 25.18 2.74 -3.18
C LEU A 90 25.92 2.94 -1.87
N LEU A 91 25.23 3.24 -0.77
CA LEU A 91 25.81 3.38 0.56
C LEU A 91 26.46 2.08 1.04
N VAL A 92 25.80 0.94 0.82
CA VAL A 92 26.36 -0.38 1.14
C VAL A 92 27.62 -0.65 0.30
N LEU A 93 27.57 -0.42 -1.02
CA LEU A 93 28.74 -0.60 -1.89
C LEU A 93 29.89 0.32 -1.48
N PHE A 94 29.60 1.59 -1.19
CA PHE A 94 30.58 2.56 -0.73
C PHE A 94 31.25 2.12 0.58
N GLY A 95 30.46 1.60 1.52
CA GLY A 95 30.96 1.06 2.79
C GLY A 95 31.91 -0.13 2.64
N VAL A 96 31.75 -0.93 1.58
CA VAL A 96 32.67 -2.03 1.23
C VAL A 96 33.95 -1.51 0.58
N GLY A 97 33.87 -0.40 -0.17
CA GLY A 97 35.03 0.32 -0.70
C GLY A 97 34.81 0.88 -2.11
N ALA A 98 35.62 1.85 -2.53
CA ALA A 98 35.43 2.57 -3.79
C ALA A 98 35.43 1.66 -5.04
N ALA A 99 36.22 0.58 -5.02
CA ALA A 99 36.24 -0.41 -6.08
C ALA A 99 34.91 -1.18 -6.20
N ALA A 100 34.14 -1.31 -5.13
CA ALA A 100 32.87 -2.01 -5.17
C ALA A 100 31.78 -1.24 -5.95
N LEU A 101 31.94 0.08 -6.14
CA LEU A 101 31.02 0.90 -6.94
C LEU A 101 30.92 0.44 -8.40
N THR A 102 31.95 -0.24 -8.93
CA THR A 102 31.90 -0.82 -10.28
C THR A 102 30.87 -1.95 -10.38
N PHE A 103 30.47 -2.56 -9.26
CA PHE A 103 29.41 -3.56 -9.22
C PHE A 103 27.99 -2.96 -9.27
N GLY A 104 27.84 -1.63 -9.19
CA GLY A 104 26.52 -0.98 -9.23
C GLY A 104 25.74 -1.32 -10.51
N ALA A 105 26.38 -1.21 -11.67
CA ALA A 105 25.79 -1.56 -12.96
C ALA A 105 25.40 -3.05 -13.09
N PRO A 106 26.29 -4.03 -12.83
CA PRO A 106 25.91 -5.44 -12.95
C PRO A 106 24.85 -5.86 -11.93
N ILE A 107 24.87 -5.33 -10.69
CA ILE A 107 23.81 -5.60 -9.71
C ILE A 107 22.46 -5.07 -10.21
N THR A 108 22.43 -3.87 -10.80
CA THR A 108 21.21 -3.30 -11.38
C THR A 108 20.66 -4.17 -12.50
N ILE A 109 21.52 -4.71 -13.37
CA ILE A 109 21.10 -5.64 -14.45
C ILE A 109 20.46 -6.90 -13.85
N VAL A 110 21.05 -7.47 -12.81
CA VAL A 110 20.50 -8.65 -12.11
C VAL A 110 19.13 -8.33 -11.49
N ILE A 111 18.97 -7.16 -10.86
CA ILE A 111 17.69 -6.72 -10.29
C ILE A 111 16.63 -6.57 -11.39
N VAL A 112 16.96 -5.94 -12.52
CA VAL A 112 16.03 -5.80 -13.66
C VAL A 112 15.62 -7.17 -14.19
N MET A 113 16.56 -8.10 -14.36
CA MET A 113 16.27 -9.46 -14.79
C MET A 113 15.32 -10.17 -13.81
N LEU A 114 15.56 -10.04 -12.51
CA LEU A 114 14.69 -10.59 -11.47
C LEU A 114 13.28 -9.98 -11.52
N LEU A 115 13.17 -8.67 -11.72
CA LEU A 115 11.88 -7.99 -11.87
C LEU A 115 11.11 -8.50 -13.10
N LEU A 116 11.77 -8.80 -14.22
CA LEU A 116 11.13 -9.38 -15.39
C LEU A 116 10.55 -10.78 -15.11
N ILE A 117 11.28 -11.60 -14.37
CA ILE A 117 10.83 -12.93 -13.95
C ILE A 117 9.59 -12.79 -13.05
N VAL A 118 9.66 -11.91 -12.06
CA VAL A 118 8.56 -11.64 -11.12
C VAL A 118 7.32 -11.10 -11.85
N LEU A 119 7.50 -10.16 -12.78
CA LEU A 119 6.42 -9.61 -13.59
C LEU A 119 5.74 -10.70 -14.43
N THR A 120 6.51 -11.57 -15.07
CA THR A 120 5.98 -12.68 -15.86
C THR A 120 5.21 -13.67 -14.98
N SER A 121 5.73 -13.96 -13.77
CA SER A 121 5.06 -14.83 -12.79
C SER A 121 3.72 -14.23 -12.32
N TYR A 122 3.69 -12.93 -12.00
CA TYR A 122 2.45 -12.24 -11.65
C TYR A 122 1.46 -12.22 -12.81
N TYR A 123 1.92 -11.99 -14.03
CA TYR A 123 1.07 -12.02 -15.21
C TYR A 123 0.37 -13.37 -15.36
N GLN A 124 1.12 -14.47 -15.24
CA GLN A 124 0.56 -15.84 -15.29
C GLN A 124 -0.43 -16.08 -14.16
N THR A 125 -0.09 -15.64 -12.94
CA THR A 125 -0.95 -15.82 -11.76
C THR A 125 -2.28 -15.07 -11.92
N VAL A 126 -2.26 -13.82 -12.40
CA VAL A 126 -3.49 -13.03 -12.62
C VAL A 126 -4.39 -13.66 -13.69
N HIS A 127 -3.81 -14.26 -14.73
CA HIS A 127 -4.58 -14.96 -15.77
C HIS A 127 -5.18 -16.27 -15.27
N ALA A 128 -4.46 -17.01 -14.43
CA ALA A 128 -4.95 -18.26 -13.83
C ALA A 128 -6.04 -18.01 -12.77
N TYR A 129 -6.01 -16.85 -12.10
CA TYR A 129 -6.93 -16.50 -11.00
C TYR A 129 -7.73 -15.21 -11.28
N PRO A 130 -8.62 -15.18 -12.29
CA PRO A 130 -9.33 -13.98 -12.71
C PRO A 130 -10.40 -13.49 -11.72
N ALA A 131 -10.88 -14.36 -10.83
CA ALA A 131 -11.76 -13.98 -9.71
C ALA A 131 -11.00 -13.33 -8.54
N GLY A 132 -9.67 -13.27 -8.64
CA GLY A 132 -8.78 -12.82 -7.60
C GLY A 132 -8.60 -13.82 -6.46
N GLY A 133 -7.60 -13.57 -5.61
CA GLY A 133 -7.31 -14.45 -4.49
C GLY A 133 -6.09 -14.11 -3.66
N GLY A 134 -5.18 -13.29 -4.18
CA GLY A 134 -3.95 -12.93 -3.48
C GLY A 134 -3.05 -14.15 -3.20
N ALA A 135 -1.86 -13.92 -2.65
CA ALA A 135 -0.89 -14.99 -2.42
C ALA A 135 -1.42 -16.11 -1.50
N TYR A 136 -2.33 -15.78 -0.57
CA TYR A 136 -2.94 -16.77 0.34
C TYR A 136 -3.84 -17.77 -0.40
N ASN A 137 -4.81 -17.32 -1.21
CA ASN A 137 -5.70 -18.27 -1.88
C ASN A 137 -4.94 -19.09 -2.92
N VAL A 138 -3.99 -18.47 -3.65
CA VAL A 138 -3.14 -19.18 -4.61
C VAL A 138 -2.32 -20.26 -3.91
N ALA A 139 -1.67 -19.94 -2.78
CA ALA A 139 -0.92 -20.95 -2.01
C ALA A 139 -1.83 -22.03 -1.42
N ARG A 140 -3.05 -21.66 -0.98
CA ARG A 140 -3.98 -22.61 -0.36
C ARG A 140 -4.49 -23.65 -1.35
N GLU A 141 -4.81 -23.23 -2.57
CA GLU A 141 -5.33 -24.10 -3.61
C GLU A 141 -4.25 -25.02 -4.20
N ASN A 142 -2.99 -24.57 -4.25
CA ASN A 142 -1.90 -25.35 -4.87
C ASN A 142 -1.05 -26.16 -3.87
N LEU A 143 -0.82 -25.63 -2.67
CA LEU A 143 0.15 -26.15 -1.70
C LEU A 143 -0.48 -26.54 -0.36
N GLY A 144 -1.78 -26.27 -0.17
CA GLY A 144 -2.51 -26.57 1.05
C GLY A 144 -2.38 -25.49 2.13
N LEU A 145 -2.84 -25.82 3.35
CA LEU A 145 -3.07 -24.84 4.41
C LEU A 145 -1.77 -24.25 4.98
N HIS A 146 -0.79 -25.08 5.32
CA HIS A 146 0.41 -24.59 6.02
C HIS A 146 1.23 -23.60 5.18
N PRO A 147 1.54 -23.86 3.89
CA PRO A 147 2.22 -22.88 3.04
C PRO A 147 1.40 -21.61 2.82
N ALA A 148 0.07 -21.73 2.75
CA ALA A 148 -0.80 -20.56 2.65
C ALA A 148 -0.73 -19.65 3.89
N LEU A 149 -0.69 -20.23 5.10
CA LEU A 149 -0.53 -19.45 6.33
C LEU A 149 0.81 -18.70 6.36
N ILE A 150 1.89 -19.32 5.86
CA ILE A 150 3.19 -18.64 5.72
C ILE A 150 3.07 -17.47 4.75
N ALA A 151 2.41 -17.66 3.60
CA ALA A 151 2.17 -16.58 2.64
C ALA A 151 1.35 -15.42 3.25
N ALA A 152 0.32 -15.72 4.04
CA ALA A 152 -0.46 -14.71 4.74
C ALA A 152 0.37 -13.95 5.80
N ALA A 153 1.18 -14.67 6.58
CA ALA A 153 2.06 -14.06 7.57
C ALA A 153 3.12 -13.15 6.91
N ALA A 154 3.74 -13.62 5.82
CA ALA A 154 4.70 -12.86 5.05
C ALA A 154 4.09 -11.55 4.51
N LEU A 155 2.86 -11.59 3.98
CA LEU A 155 2.16 -10.39 3.51
C LEU A 155 1.89 -9.37 4.63
N VAL A 156 1.54 -9.83 5.83
CA VAL A 156 1.32 -8.91 6.97
C VAL A 156 2.63 -8.24 7.38
N VAL A 157 3.73 -9.00 7.43
CA VAL A 157 5.06 -8.46 7.73
C VAL A 157 5.49 -7.47 6.66
N ASP A 158 5.32 -7.82 5.39
CA ASP A 158 5.61 -6.95 4.24
C ASP A 158 4.88 -5.62 4.35
N TYR A 159 3.57 -5.63 4.66
CA TYR A 159 2.81 -4.40 4.81
C TYR A 159 3.29 -3.52 5.97
N VAL A 160 3.70 -4.10 7.10
CA VAL A 160 4.24 -3.32 8.22
C VAL A 160 5.61 -2.76 7.86
N LEU A 161 6.46 -3.57 7.22
CA LEU A 161 7.80 -3.19 6.82
C LEU A 161 7.77 -2.07 5.78
N THR A 162 6.91 -2.17 4.78
CA THR A 162 6.80 -1.17 3.70
C THR A 162 6.37 0.19 4.23
N VAL A 163 5.42 0.23 5.18
CA VAL A 163 5.06 1.49 5.86
C VAL A 163 6.22 2.04 6.68
N ALA A 164 6.90 1.18 7.44
CA ALA A 164 8.02 1.60 8.29
C ALA A 164 9.19 2.17 7.47
N VAL A 165 9.62 1.45 6.43
CA VAL A 165 10.75 1.84 5.57
C VAL A 165 10.40 3.10 4.77
N SER A 166 9.18 3.19 4.21
CA SER A 166 8.78 4.38 3.45
C SER A 166 8.75 5.64 4.33
N VAL A 167 8.26 5.55 5.57
CA VAL A 167 8.28 6.70 6.49
C VAL A 167 9.71 7.04 6.92
N ALA A 168 10.55 6.03 7.19
CA ALA A 168 11.95 6.26 7.55
C ALA A 168 12.72 6.97 6.43
N ALA A 169 12.57 6.51 5.18
CA ALA A 169 13.16 7.14 4.00
C ALA A 169 12.63 8.56 3.77
N GLY A 170 11.32 8.77 3.94
CA GLY A 170 10.71 10.11 3.85
C GLY A 170 11.26 11.08 4.90
N VAL A 171 11.45 10.63 6.14
CA VAL A 171 12.08 11.43 7.19
C VAL A 171 13.55 11.69 6.90
N ALA A 172 14.29 10.70 6.38
CA ALA A 172 15.67 10.88 5.96
C ALA A 172 15.81 11.97 4.90
N ALA A 173 14.92 12.00 3.91
CA ALA A 173 14.86 13.06 2.89
C ALA A 173 14.59 14.45 3.50
N ILE A 174 13.68 14.57 4.47
CA ILE A 174 13.39 15.82 5.18
C ILE A 174 14.61 16.29 6.00
N VAL A 175 15.26 15.38 6.72
CA VAL A 175 16.43 15.67 7.54
C VAL A 175 17.63 16.07 6.67
N SER A 176 17.76 15.49 5.48
CA SER A 176 18.77 15.90 4.48
C SER A 176 18.58 17.36 4.05
N ALA A 177 17.34 17.81 3.87
CA ALA A 177 17.04 19.22 3.56
C ALA A 177 17.18 20.16 4.76
N PHE A 178 16.90 19.67 5.98
CA PHE A 178 16.94 20.46 7.22
C PHE A 178 17.71 19.72 8.34
N PRO A 179 19.05 19.86 8.39
CA PRO A 179 19.90 19.08 9.30
C PRO A 179 19.60 19.25 10.79
N THR A 180 19.03 20.40 11.19
CA THR A 180 18.65 20.67 12.60
C THR A 180 17.59 19.70 13.15
N LEU A 181 16.86 19.00 12.28
CA LEU A 181 15.86 18.00 12.66
C LEU A 181 16.44 16.60 12.91
N TYR A 182 17.74 16.39 12.71
CA TYR A 182 18.37 15.06 12.80
C TYR A 182 18.16 14.38 14.15
N GLU A 183 18.30 15.12 15.25
CA GLU A 183 18.08 14.59 16.61
C GLU A 183 16.63 14.14 16.86
N HIS A 184 15.68 14.70 16.10
CA HIS A 184 14.25 14.47 16.27
C HIS A 184 13.66 13.47 15.25
N ARG A 185 14.50 12.85 14.41
CA ARG A 185 14.08 11.95 13.31
C ARG A 185 13.12 10.83 13.75
N VAL A 186 13.36 10.23 14.92
CA VAL A 186 12.50 9.14 15.43
C VAL A 186 11.12 9.69 15.81
N VAL A 187 11.08 10.84 16.48
CA VAL A 187 9.83 11.50 16.86
C VAL A 187 9.05 11.92 15.61
N LEU A 188 9.73 12.46 14.59
CA LEU A 188 9.12 12.81 13.31
C LEU A 188 8.52 11.59 12.61
N ALA A 189 9.25 10.47 12.56
CA ALA A 189 8.75 9.23 11.98
C ALA A 189 7.49 8.72 12.69
N LEU A 190 7.49 8.71 14.02
CA LEU A 190 6.33 8.31 14.82
C LEU A 190 5.13 9.25 14.61
N VAL A 191 5.37 10.56 14.51
CA VAL A 191 4.34 11.55 14.19
C VAL A 191 3.76 11.30 12.81
N PHE A 192 4.57 11.04 11.78
CA PHE A 192 4.07 10.72 10.44
C PHE A 192 3.27 9.41 10.41
N VAL A 193 3.73 8.35 11.07
CA VAL A 193 2.96 7.10 11.20
C VAL A 193 1.62 7.37 11.88
N LEU A 194 1.60 8.17 12.94
CA LEU A 194 0.37 8.54 13.64
C LEU A 194 -0.56 9.33 12.70
N LEU A 195 -0.05 10.32 11.97
CA LEU A 195 -0.83 11.12 11.02
C LEU A 195 -1.43 10.26 9.90
N ILE A 196 -0.64 9.36 9.32
CA ILE A 196 -1.11 8.41 8.31
C ILE A 196 -2.19 7.49 8.90
N THR A 197 -1.98 7.00 10.12
CA THR A 197 -2.96 6.16 10.82
C THR A 197 -4.27 6.91 11.07
N LEU A 198 -4.19 8.14 11.55
CA LEU A 198 -5.36 9.00 11.77
C LEU A 198 -6.09 9.32 10.46
N GLY A 199 -5.35 9.58 9.39
CA GLY A 199 -5.90 9.72 8.04
C GLY A 199 -6.67 8.46 7.64
N ASN A 200 -6.03 7.30 7.72
CA ASN A 200 -6.62 6.01 7.37
C ASN A 200 -7.88 5.69 8.20
N LEU A 201 -7.89 6.06 9.49
CA LEU A 201 -9.04 5.88 10.36
C LEU A 201 -10.19 6.84 10.05
N ARG A 202 -9.91 8.10 9.68
CA ARG A 202 -10.93 9.10 9.33
C ARG A 202 -11.66 8.82 8.01
N GLY A 203 -11.23 7.77 7.28
CA GLY A 203 -11.90 7.34 6.06
C GLY A 203 -11.76 8.38 4.96
N VAL A 204 -10.53 8.70 4.58
CA VAL A 204 -10.22 9.51 3.39
C VAL A 204 -10.59 8.72 2.14
N ARG A 205 -11.90 8.53 1.91
CA ARG A 205 -12.45 7.83 0.75
C ARG A 205 -12.44 8.71 -0.50
N GLU A 206 -12.43 10.03 -0.32
CA GLU A 206 -12.22 11.04 -1.38
C GLU A 206 -10.72 11.25 -1.74
N ALA A 207 -9.80 10.51 -1.11
CA ALA A 207 -8.37 10.77 -1.25
C ALA A 207 -7.75 10.25 -2.54
N GLY A 208 -8.44 9.41 -3.33
CA GLY A 208 -7.87 8.82 -4.55
C GLY A 208 -7.30 9.89 -5.50
N TYR A 209 -7.97 11.04 -5.61
CA TYR A 209 -7.48 12.18 -6.38
C TYR A 209 -6.24 12.83 -5.74
N TYR A 210 -6.32 13.18 -4.45
CA TYR A 210 -5.22 13.83 -3.72
C TYR A 210 -3.96 12.95 -3.59
N PHE A 211 -4.11 11.63 -3.52
CA PHE A 211 -2.99 10.68 -3.46
C PHE A 211 -2.36 10.39 -4.83
N SER A 212 -3.08 10.60 -5.93
CA SER A 212 -2.52 10.40 -7.27
C SER A 212 -1.57 11.52 -7.70
N LEU A 213 -1.77 12.74 -7.19
CA LEU A 213 -0.99 13.93 -7.57
C LEU A 213 0.49 13.81 -7.18
N PRO A 214 0.88 13.43 -5.94
CA PRO A 214 2.28 13.20 -5.59
C PRO A 214 2.96 12.14 -6.45
N THR A 215 2.25 11.06 -6.78
CA THR A 215 2.80 9.96 -7.60
C THR A 215 3.16 10.43 -9.00
N TYR A 216 2.26 11.15 -9.67
CA TYR A 216 2.54 11.67 -11.02
C TYR A 216 3.61 12.76 -11.00
N PHE A 217 3.61 13.64 -9.99
CA PHE A 217 4.68 14.62 -9.80
C PHE A 217 6.04 13.95 -9.63
N PHE A 218 6.12 12.89 -8.82
CA PHE A 218 7.35 12.12 -8.64
C PHE A 218 7.83 11.52 -9.96
N ILE A 219 6.95 10.86 -10.72
CA ILE A 219 7.30 10.29 -12.03
C ILE A 219 7.88 11.36 -12.96
N LEU A 220 7.23 12.52 -13.06
CA LEU A 220 7.71 13.64 -13.87
C LEU A 220 9.08 14.14 -13.41
N SER A 221 9.29 14.27 -12.09
CA SER A 221 10.57 14.71 -11.53
C SER A 221 11.72 13.74 -11.83
N VAL A 222 11.46 12.43 -11.75
CA VAL A 222 12.45 11.40 -12.07
C VAL A 222 12.81 11.42 -13.55
N VAL A 223 11.80 11.48 -14.44
CA VAL A 223 12.03 11.58 -15.88
C VAL A 223 12.82 12.84 -16.21
N TRP A 224 12.52 13.96 -15.54
CA TRP A 224 13.25 15.20 -15.70
C TRP A 224 14.73 15.07 -15.30
N VAL A 225 15.02 14.51 -14.12
CA VAL A 225 16.40 14.32 -13.63
C VAL A 225 17.18 13.38 -14.54
N ILE A 226 16.59 12.24 -14.94
CA ILE A 226 17.22 11.28 -15.85
C ILE A 226 17.48 11.92 -17.22
N GLY A 227 16.50 12.65 -17.77
CA GLY A 227 16.63 13.32 -19.06
C GLY A 227 17.77 14.33 -19.08
N ASN A 228 17.87 15.17 -18.04
CA ASN A 228 19.00 16.11 -17.91
C ASN A 228 20.33 15.38 -17.74
N GLY A 229 20.37 14.26 -17.00
CA GLY A 229 21.57 13.44 -16.86
C GLY A 229 22.05 12.86 -18.19
N VAL A 230 21.15 12.35 -19.03
CA VAL A 230 21.48 11.81 -20.36
C VAL A 230 21.96 12.93 -21.29
N VAL A 231 21.29 14.09 -21.29
CA VAL A 231 21.74 15.25 -22.09
C VAL A 231 23.13 15.71 -21.65
N GLY A 232 23.39 15.78 -20.35
CA GLY A 232 24.70 16.12 -19.80
C GLY A 232 25.78 15.13 -20.24
N LEU A 233 25.48 13.83 -20.22
CA LEU A 233 26.37 12.76 -20.68
C LEU A 233 26.70 12.88 -22.18
N ILE A 234 25.71 13.20 -23.01
CA ILE A 234 25.92 13.37 -24.47
C ILE A 234 26.76 14.62 -24.77
N GLN A 235 26.63 15.67 -23.96
CA GLN A 235 27.34 16.94 -24.17
C GLN A 235 28.78 16.94 -23.64
N HIS A 236 29.08 16.15 -22.61
CA HIS A 236 30.38 16.15 -21.92
C HIS A 236 31.12 14.80 -21.95
N GLY A 237 30.56 13.80 -22.62
CA GLY A 237 31.10 12.44 -22.76
C GLY A 237 31.83 12.18 -24.06
#